data_AF-A0A842VP99-F1
#
_entry.id   AF-A0A842VP99-F1
#
_cell.length_a   1.000
_cell.length_b   1.000
_cell.length_c   1.000
_cell.angle_alpha   90.00
_cell.angle_beta   90.00
_cell.angle_gamma   90.00
#
_symmetry.space_group_name_H-M   'P 1'
#
loop_
_entity.id
_entity.type
_entity.pdbx_description
1 polymer ?
#
loop_
_entity_poly.entity_id
_entity_poly.type
_entity_poly.pdbx_seq_one_letter_code
_entity_poly.pdbx_strand_id
1 'polypeptide(L)'
;MNKSYLLTSFISILLLTFFFQHQSWCQPAENSENYTVQVASFPIADSAKALEAYHQLKEQNYFVFLQRAWIKDRGSWLRVQVGYFDDYSAAKRFAQEFQEKEQREYFIAKTQLTVAQHDSGFSVIHTPSAIWYHDASGFREIFDLTRSLVNRRIEGEYSTPSISPDGQYVLFEY
;
A
#
# COMPACT_ATOMS: atom_id res chain seq x y z
N MET A 1 -8.62 -76.80 -30.56
CA MET A 1 -8.09 -77.43 -29.33
C MET A 1 -6.77 -76.74 -28.97
N ASN A 2 -6.65 -76.32 -27.70
CA ASN A 2 -5.44 -75.88 -26.95
C ASN A 2 -4.60 -74.71 -27.50
N LYS A 3 -4.68 -73.51 -26.90
CA LYS A 3 -3.92 -73.02 -25.73
C LYS A 3 -2.40 -73.03 -25.95
N SER A 4 -1.78 -71.85 -26.02
CA SER A 4 -0.81 -71.37 -25.00
C SER A 4 -0.31 -69.95 -25.29
N TYR A 5 -0.20 -69.18 -24.22
CA TYR A 5 0.16 -67.77 -24.11
C TYR A 5 1.68 -67.60 -24.04
N LEU A 6 2.21 -66.50 -24.57
CA LEU A 6 3.41 -65.86 -24.03
C LEU A 6 3.22 -64.34 -24.00
N LEU A 7 3.13 -63.83 -22.76
CA LEU A 7 3.26 -62.42 -22.41
C LEU A 7 4.64 -61.91 -22.85
N THR A 8 4.69 -60.71 -23.40
CA THR A 8 5.83 -59.81 -23.19
C THR A 8 5.30 -58.41 -22.94
N SER A 9 5.55 -57.98 -21.71
CA SER A 9 5.26 -56.67 -21.16
C SER A 9 6.25 -55.65 -21.72
N PHE A 10 5.77 -54.53 -22.25
CA PHE A 10 6.55 -53.31 -22.32
C PHE A 10 5.69 -52.11 -21.94
N ILE A 11 5.99 -51.64 -20.73
CA ILE A 11 5.57 -50.37 -20.13
C ILE A 11 6.11 -49.24 -21.03
N SER A 12 5.24 -48.35 -21.52
CA SER A 12 5.65 -47.06 -22.08
C SER A 12 4.87 -45.95 -21.40
N ILE A 13 5.43 -45.57 -20.25
CA ILE A 13 5.68 -44.20 -19.77
C ILE A 13 4.73 -43.13 -20.32
N LEU A 14 3.74 -42.85 -19.48
CA LEU A 14 3.16 -41.54 -19.12
C LEU A 14 3.94 -40.32 -19.68
N LEU A 15 3.41 -39.68 -20.73
CA LEU A 15 3.76 -38.30 -21.09
C LEU A 15 2.86 -37.36 -20.29
N LEU A 16 3.26 -37.12 -19.04
CA LEU A 16 2.69 -36.07 -18.21
C LEU A 16 3.17 -34.73 -18.79
N THR A 17 2.36 -34.09 -19.62
CA THR A 17 2.61 -32.70 -20.02
C THR A 17 2.50 -31.83 -18.77
N PHE A 18 3.66 -31.54 -18.19
CA PHE A 18 3.86 -30.52 -17.18
C PHE A 18 3.31 -29.19 -17.71
N PHE A 19 2.10 -28.84 -17.28
CA PHE A 19 1.68 -27.45 -17.19
C PHE A 19 2.54 -26.80 -16.09
N PHE A 20 3.77 -26.40 -16.44
CA PHE A 20 4.45 -25.34 -15.71
C PHE A 20 3.68 -24.05 -16.00
N GLN A 21 2.55 -23.86 -15.31
CA GLN A 21 2.03 -22.52 -15.09
C GLN A 21 3.15 -21.77 -14.41
N HIS A 22 3.73 -20.80 -15.13
CA HIS A 22 4.68 -19.86 -14.59
C HIS A 22 4.02 -19.18 -13.41
N GLN A 23 4.30 -19.66 -12.20
CA GLN A 23 4.28 -18.81 -11.02
C GLN A 23 5.38 -17.80 -11.28
N SER A 24 5.04 -16.72 -11.98
CA SER A 24 5.77 -15.48 -11.93
C SER A 24 5.78 -15.13 -10.45
N TRP A 25 6.86 -15.51 -9.76
CA TRP A 25 7.04 -15.20 -8.35
C TRP A 25 6.90 -13.70 -8.26
N CYS A 26 5.79 -13.25 -7.67
CA CYS A 26 5.50 -11.86 -7.40
C CYS A 26 6.77 -11.30 -6.74
N GLN A 27 7.55 -10.52 -7.49
CA GLN A 27 8.74 -9.93 -6.91
C GLN A 27 8.21 -8.95 -5.85
N PRO A 28 8.72 -9.02 -4.60
CA PRO A 28 8.33 -8.04 -3.61
C PRO A 28 8.58 -6.66 -4.22
N ALA A 29 7.58 -5.79 -4.17
CA ALA A 29 7.63 -4.47 -4.78
C ALA A 29 8.95 -3.80 -4.40
N GLU A 30 9.79 -3.58 -5.42
CA GLU A 30 11.05 -2.88 -5.26
C GLU A 30 10.73 -1.54 -4.59
N ASN A 31 11.53 -1.14 -3.58
CA ASN A 31 11.39 0.16 -2.92
C ASN A 31 11.64 1.28 -3.93
N SER A 32 10.67 1.58 -4.78
CA SER A 32 10.73 2.69 -5.71
C SER A 32 10.68 3.99 -4.91
N GLU A 33 11.53 4.94 -5.27
CA GLU A 33 11.42 6.28 -4.72
C GLU A 33 10.17 6.93 -5.31
N ASN A 34 9.11 7.03 -4.51
CA ASN A 34 7.87 7.64 -4.95
C ASN A 34 7.75 9.06 -4.41
N TYR A 35 6.76 9.79 -4.91
CA TYR A 35 6.46 11.16 -4.55
C TYR A 35 5.05 11.29 -3.99
N THR A 36 4.85 12.26 -3.11
CA THR A 36 3.55 12.62 -2.54
C THR A 36 3.48 14.12 -2.33
N VAL A 37 2.29 14.65 -2.14
CA VAL A 37 2.06 16.07 -1.89
C VAL A 37 1.69 16.28 -0.43
N GLN A 38 2.58 16.91 0.34
CA GLN A 38 2.31 17.32 1.70
C GLN A 38 1.53 18.65 1.69
N VAL A 39 0.36 18.64 2.32
CA VAL A 39 -0.60 19.75 2.27
C VAL A 39 -0.80 20.43 3.63
N ALA A 40 -0.36 19.77 4.70
CA ALA A 40 -0.34 20.37 6.04
C ALA A 40 0.70 19.68 6.93
N SER A 41 1.05 20.34 8.03
CA SER A 41 1.88 19.77 9.09
C SER A 41 1.46 20.35 10.43
N PHE A 42 1.25 19.49 11.41
CA PHE A 42 0.81 19.86 12.75
C PHE A 42 1.77 19.28 13.80
N PRO A 43 2.07 20.00 14.88
CA PRO A 43 2.71 19.40 16.05
C PRO A 43 1.87 18.22 16.55
N ILE A 44 2.49 17.18 17.11
CA ILE A 44 1.74 16.03 17.65
C ILE A 44 0.75 16.44 18.75
N ALA A 45 1.03 17.53 19.46
CA ALA A 45 0.13 18.12 20.47
C ALA A 45 -1.19 18.64 19.86
N ASP A 46 -1.20 18.96 18.57
CA ASP A 46 -2.35 19.38 17.77
C ASP A 46 -2.88 18.24 16.89
N SER A 47 -2.73 16.97 17.30
CA SER A 47 -3.12 15.81 16.48
C SER A 47 -4.58 15.82 16.03
N ALA A 48 -5.47 16.41 16.83
CA ALA A 48 -6.88 16.56 16.47
C ALA A 48 -7.06 17.35 15.15
N LYS A 49 -6.27 18.41 14.94
CA LYS A 49 -6.31 19.20 13.69
C LYS A 49 -5.75 18.41 12.50
N ALA A 50 -4.73 17.59 12.74
CA ALA A 50 -4.20 16.69 11.71
C ALA A 50 -5.22 15.63 11.29
N LEU A 51 -5.94 15.04 12.25
CA LEU A 51 -7.01 14.08 12.01
C LEU A 51 -8.19 14.74 11.30
N GLU A 52 -8.58 15.95 11.70
CA GLU A 52 -9.63 16.71 11.02
C GLU A 52 -9.27 16.93 9.53
N ALA A 53 -8.06 17.43 9.25
CA ALA A 53 -7.59 17.62 7.88
C ALA A 53 -7.54 16.29 7.09
N TYR A 54 -7.09 15.20 7.73
CA TYR A 54 -7.08 13.86 7.16
C TYR A 54 -8.49 13.42 6.73
N HIS A 55 -9.48 13.52 7.63
CA HIS A 55 -10.84 13.09 7.36
C HIS A 55 -11.52 13.97 6.30
N GLN A 56 -11.35 15.30 6.36
CA GLN A 56 -11.91 16.22 5.36
C GLN A 56 -11.43 15.89 3.94
N LEU A 57 -10.12 15.68 3.76
CA LEU A 57 -9.57 15.33 2.45
C LEU A 57 -10.01 13.93 1.99
N LYS A 58 -10.11 12.98 2.92
CA LYS A 58 -10.62 11.64 2.63
C LYS A 58 -12.09 11.66 2.18
N GLU A 59 -12.93 12.48 2.81
CA GLU A 59 -14.35 12.68 2.42
C GLU A 59 -14.48 13.31 1.03
N GLN A 60 -13.48 14.07 0.59
CA GLN A 60 -13.36 14.60 -0.77
C GLN A 60 -12.82 13.57 -1.78
N ASN A 61 -12.71 12.29 -1.39
CA ASN A 61 -12.18 11.18 -2.17
C ASN A 61 -10.69 11.31 -2.57
N TYR A 62 -9.90 12.05 -1.78
CA TYR A 62 -8.45 12.00 -1.95
C TYR A 62 -7.86 10.72 -1.32
N PHE A 63 -6.79 10.20 -1.92
CA PHE A 63 -5.89 9.26 -1.24
C PHE A 63 -5.01 10.05 -0.27
N VAL A 64 -5.27 9.90 1.04
CA VAL A 64 -4.64 10.70 2.09
C VAL A 64 -4.00 9.78 3.11
N PHE A 65 -2.85 10.18 3.65
CA PHE A 65 -2.24 9.48 4.78
C PHE A 65 -1.50 10.45 5.69
N LEU A 66 -1.31 10.02 6.93
CA LEU A 66 -0.53 10.73 7.93
C LEU A 66 0.87 10.11 8.03
N GLN A 67 1.88 10.96 8.10
CA GLN A 67 3.25 10.54 8.38
C GLN A 67 3.76 11.26 9.63
N ARG A 68 4.21 10.49 10.63
CA ARG A 68 4.93 11.05 11.78
C ARG A 68 6.35 11.42 11.37
N ALA A 69 6.79 12.62 11.71
CA ALA A 69 8.15 13.09 11.47
C ALA A 69 8.73 13.72 12.73
N TRP A 70 10.01 13.46 13.00
CA TRP A 70 10.76 14.17 14.03
C TRP A 70 11.46 15.37 13.40
N ILE A 71 11.22 16.56 13.94
CA ILE A 71 11.88 17.80 13.53
C ILE A 71 12.80 18.23 14.68
N LYS A 72 14.09 18.36 14.37
CA LYS A 72 15.10 18.82 15.34
C LYS A 72 14.62 20.11 16.00
N ASP A 73 14.71 20.17 17.32
CA ASP A 73 14.31 21.30 18.17
C ASP A 73 12.80 21.66 18.17
N ARG A 74 11.97 20.93 17.42
CA ARG A 74 10.50 21.13 17.37
C ARG A 74 9.68 19.90 17.74
N GLY A 75 10.33 18.78 18.03
CA GLY A 75 9.68 17.56 18.48
C GLY A 75 9.00 16.75 17.37
N SER A 76 7.96 15.99 17.73
CA SER A 76 7.19 15.16 16.79
C SER A 76 6.08 15.95 16.11
N TRP A 77 5.94 15.74 14.81
CA TRP A 77 4.94 16.35 13.94
C TRP A 77 4.19 15.29 13.15
N LEU A 78 2.96 15.60 12.77
CA LEU A 78 2.15 14.85 11.82
C LEU A 78 2.08 15.62 10.52
N ARG A 79 2.49 15.00 9.43
CA ARG A 79 2.39 15.51 8.06
C ARG A 79 1.13 14.91 7.43
N VAL A 80 0.30 15.76 6.84
CA VAL A 80 -0.85 15.33 6.03
C VAL A 80 -0.38 15.28 4.58
N GLN A 81 -0.42 14.11 3.99
CA GLN A 81 0.06 13.84 2.64
C GLN A 81 -1.07 13.32 1.77
N VAL A 82 -1.03 13.70 0.49
CA VAL A 82 -2.05 13.39 -0.50
C VAL A 82 -1.39 12.84 -1.76
N GLY A 83 -1.98 11.77 -2.28
CA GLY A 83 -1.54 11.12 -3.49
C GLY A 83 -0.24 10.33 -3.33
N TYR A 84 0.02 9.51 -4.32
CA TYR A 84 1.24 8.72 -4.48
C TYR A 84 1.55 8.68 -5.97
N PHE A 85 2.77 9.01 -6.34
CA PHE A 85 3.18 9.23 -7.72
C PHE A 85 4.56 8.62 -7.95
N ASP A 86 4.72 7.90 -9.06
CA ASP A 86 6.00 7.29 -9.41
C ASP A 86 7.07 8.32 -9.79
N ASP A 87 6.65 9.53 -10.21
CA ASP A 87 7.55 10.59 -10.63
C ASP A 87 7.16 11.98 -10.12
N TYR A 88 8.18 12.83 -10.02
CA TYR A 88 8.05 14.20 -9.52
C TYR A 88 7.14 15.07 -10.40
N SER A 89 7.13 14.86 -11.72
CA SER A 89 6.32 15.68 -12.65
C SER A 89 4.83 15.39 -12.49
N ALA A 90 4.46 14.12 -12.30
CA ALA A 90 3.10 13.72 -11.97
C ALA A 90 2.65 14.34 -10.62
N ALA A 91 3.48 14.22 -9.58
CA ALA A 91 3.21 14.84 -8.29
C ALA A 91 3.04 16.37 -8.40
N LYS A 92 3.87 17.03 -9.22
CA LYS A 92 3.81 18.48 -9.45
C LYS A 92 2.53 18.92 -10.13
N ARG A 93 2.09 18.22 -11.19
CA ARG A 93 0.81 18.52 -11.85
C ARG A 93 -0.35 18.41 -10.87
N PHE A 94 -0.41 17.29 -10.14
CA PHE A 94 -1.43 17.09 -9.11
C PHE A 94 -1.37 18.19 -8.05
N ALA A 95 -0.19 18.57 -7.58
CA ALA A 95 -0.05 19.60 -6.56
C ALA A 95 -0.56 20.98 -7.02
N GLN A 96 -0.33 21.34 -8.29
CA GLN A 96 -0.85 22.57 -8.89
C GLN A 96 -2.38 22.55 -8.97
N GLU A 97 -2.96 21.47 -9.49
CA GLU A 97 -4.42 21.28 -9.55
C GLU A 97 -5.04 21.30 -8.14
N PHE A 98 -4.39 20.65 -7.18
CA PHE A 98 -4.81 20.65 -5.78
C PHE A 98 -4.78 22.04 -5.18
N GLN A 99 -3.73 22.83 -5.42
CA GLN A 99 -3.63 24.21 -4.93
C GLN A 99 -4.74 25.09 -5.51
N GLU A 100 -5.01 24.97 -6.80
CA GLU A 100 -6.07 25.74 -7.47
C GLU A 100 -7.46 25.38 -6.93
N LYS A 101 -7.71 24.09 -6.68
CA LYS A 101 -9.01 23.60 -6.19
C LYS A 101 -9.23 23.86 -4.70
N GLU A 102 -8.26 23.51 -3.86
CA GLU A 102 -8.40 23.55 -2.40
C GLU A 102 -7.90 24.86 -1.78
N GLN A 103 -7.22 25.71 -2.55
CA GLN A 103 -6.63 26.98 -2.10
C GLN A 103 -5.66 26.78 -0.91
N ARG A 104 -4.87 25.69 -0.97
CA ARG A 104 -3.90 25.30 0.06
C ARG A 104 -2.49 25.29 -0.49
N GLU A 105 -1.54 25.72 0.32
CA GLU A 105 -0.11 25.54 0.01
C GLU A 105 0.27 24.06 0.02
N TYR A 106 1.33 23.72 -0.72
CA TYR A 106 1.83 22.36 -0.80
C TYR A 106 3.35 22.29 -0.81
N PHE A 107 3.84 21.10 -0.48
CA PHE A 107 5.23 20.71 -0.64
C PHE A 107 5.32 19.30 -1.20
N ILE A 108 6.08 19.09 -2.27
CA ILE A 108 6.28 17.75 -2.84
C ILE A 108 7.38 17.05 -2.05
N ALA A 109 7.07 15.88 -1.48
CA ALA A 109 7.99 15.08 -0.70
C ALA A 109 8.23 13.72 -1.37
N LYS A 110 9.41 13.13 -1.14
CA LYS A 110 9.61 11.71 -1.40
C LYS A 110 8.84 10.89 -0.35
N THR A 111 8.28 9.76 -0.75
CA THR A 111 7.61 8.82 0.12
C THR A 111 8.01 7.38 -0.23
N GLN A 112 7.97 6.52 0.78
CA GLN A 112 8.18 5.09 0.64
C GLN A 112 6.92 4.42 1.18
N LEU A 113 6.08 3.95 0.25
CA LEU A 113 4.87 3.18 0.57
C LEU A 113 5.10 1.76 0.08
N THR A 114 4.58 0.77 0.81
CA THR A 114 4.56 -0.61 0.31
C THR A 114 3.31 -0.79 -0.53
N VAL A 115 3.50 -1.09 -1.81
CA VAL A 115 2.40 -1.33 -2.76
C VAL A 115 2.48 -2.78 -3.21
N ALA A 116 1.48 -3.59 -2.87
CA ALA A 116 1.33 -4.94 -3.40
C ALA A 116 0.31 -4.90 -4.54
N GLN A 117 0.77 -5.13 -5.77
CA GLN A 117 -0.07 -5.12 -6.96
C GLN A 117 -0.51 -6.54 -7.30
N HIS A 118 -1.80 -6.72 -7.54
CA HIS A 118 -2.38 -8.00 -7.94
C HIS A 118 -2.70 -8.01 -9.44
N ASP A 119 -2.49 -9.15 -10.10
CA ASP A 119 -2.70 -9.32 -11.54
C ASP A 119 -4.16 -9.08 -11.98
N SER A 120 -5.11 -9.18 -11.05
CA SER A 120 -6.53 -8.90 -11.31
C SER A 120 -6.88 -7.41 -11.35
N GLY A 121 -5.89 -6.51 -11.32
CA GLY A 121 -6.09 -5.07 -11.54
C GLY A 121 -6.43 -4.26 -10.29
N PHE A 122 -6.07 -4.75 -9.10
CA PHE A 122 -6.11 -3.97 -7.86
C PHE A 122 -4.73 -3.86 -7.22
N SER A 123 -4.60 -2.96 -6.25
CA SER A 123 -3.41 -2.83 -5.42
C SER A 123 -3.80 -2.64 -3.95
N VAL A 124 -3.00 -3.21 -3.07
CA VAL A 124 -3.07 -2.94 -1.62
C VAL A 124 -1.88 -2.05 -1.27
N ILE A 125 -2.16 -0.91 -0.67
CA ILE A 125 -1.17 0.12 -0.35
C ILE A 125 -1.10 0.27 1.17
N HIS A 126 0.06 0.02 1.72
CA HIS A 126 0.33 0.25 3.13
C HIS A 126 0.99 1.61 3.32
N THR A 127 0.34 2.44 4.13
CA THR A 127 0.85 3.73 4.58
C THR A 127 1.08 3.68 6.09
N PRO A 128 1.86 4.60 6.67
CA PRO A 128 2.03 4.66 8.11
C PRO A 128 0.71 4.81 8.89
N SER A 129 -0.35 5.35 8.26
CA SER A 129 -1.62 5.65 8.92
C SER A 129 -2.79 4.76 8.54
N ALA A 130 -2.63 3.88 7.54
CA ALA A 130 -3.73 3.07 7.03
C ALA A 130 -3.26 2.02 6.01
N ILE A 131 -4.10 1.00 5.81
CA ILE A 131 -4.06 0.12 4.65
C ILE A 131 -5.19 0.51 3.71
N TRP A 132 -4.84 0.65 2.43
CA TRP A 132 -5.74 1.06 1.36
C TRP A 132 -5.83 -0.02 0.30
N TYR A 133 -7.01 -0.11 -0.29
CA TYR A 133 -7.29 -0.86 -1.50
C TYR A 133 -7.52 0.13 -2.64
N HIS A 134 -6.95 -0.13 -3.81
CA HIS A 134 -7.07 0.71 -5.00
C HIS A 134 -7.42 -0.15 -6.21
N ASP A 135 -8.47 0.22 -6.94
CA ASP A 135 -8.84 -0.37 -8.22
C ASP A 135 -9.41 0.69 -9.18
N ALA A 136 -10.03 0.26 -10.28
CA ALA A 136 -10.65 1.16 -11.26
C ALA A 136 -11.75 2.09 -10.68
N SER A 137 -12.30 1.78 -9.51
CA SER A 137 -13.29 2.59 -8.81
C SER A 137 -12.67 3.65 -7.90
N GLY A 138 -11.35 3.61 -7.69
CA GLY A 138 -10.59 4.53 -6.85
C GLY A 138 -10.08 3.91 -5.56
N PHE A 139 -9.77 4.76 -4.58
CA PHE A 139 -9.16 4.37 -3.30
C PHE A 139 -10.22 4.11 -2.22
N ARG A 140 -10.01 3.04 -1.45
CA ARG A 140 -10.82 2.68 -0.29
C ARG A 140 -9.91 2.30 0.88
N GLU A 141 -10.07 2.96 2.01
CA GLU A 141 -9.39 2.55 3.24
C GLU A 141 -10.02 1.24 3.74
N ILE A 142 -9.19 0.24 4.01
CA ILE A 142 -9.63 -1.06 4.54
C ILE A 142 -9.18 -1.28 6.00
N PHE A 143 -8.19 -0.50 6.47
CA PHE A 143 -7.76 -0.52 7.85
C PHE A 143 -7.20 0.84 8.29
N ASP A 144 -7.62 1.32 9.46
CA ASP A 144 -7.21 2.61 10.04
C ASP A 144 -6.13 2.40 11.12
N LEU A 145 -4.93 2.94 10.89
CA LEU A 145 -3.78 2.94 11.81
C LEU A 145 -3.52 4.32 12.42
N THR A 146 -4.39 5.31 12.21
CA THR A 146 -4.17 6.68 12.72
C THR A 146 -4.05 6.73 14.24
N ARG A 147 -4.71 5.82 14.96
CA ARG A 147 -4.67 5.75 16.42
C ARG A 147 -3.26 5.46 16.96
N SER A 148 -2.53 4.53 16.34
CA SER A 148 -1.14 4.22 16.74
C SER A 148 -0.21 5.39 16.41
N LEU A 149 -0.46 6.10 15.32
CA LEU A 149 0.31 7.29 14.96
C LEU A 149 0.12 8.46 15.92
N VAL A 150 -1.04 8.61 16.54
CA VAL A 150 -1.33 9.72 17.46
C VAL A 150 -0.94 9.37 18.90
N ASN A 151 -1.22 8.15 19.34
CA ASN A 151 -0.98 7.75 20.72
C ASN A 151 0.27 6.87 20.86
N ARG A 152 1.34 7.47 21.39
CA ARG A 152 2.63 6.78 21.61
C ARG A 152 2.54 5.62 22.61
N ARG A 153 1.51 5.56 23.47
CA ARG A 153 1.34 4.44 24.43
C ARG A 153 0.82 3.16 23.76
N ILE A 154 0.32 3.25 22.53
CA ILE A 154 -0.21 2.12 21.76
C ILE A 154 0.89 1.52 20.85
N GLU A 155 2.10 2.12 20.82
CA GLU A 155 3.30 1.56 20.17
C GLU A 155 3.67 0.24 20.89
N GLY A 156 3.08 -0.87 20.45
CA GLY A 156 3.27 -2.21 21.01
C GLY A 156 2.01 -3.08 21.08
N GLU A 157 0.80 -2.52 20.93
CA GLU A 157 -0.46 -3.31 21.00
C GLU A 157 -0.85 -3.96 19.66
N TYR A 158 -0.24 -3.55 18.55
CA TYR A 158 -0.50 -4.12 17.24
C TYR A 158 0.82 -4.38 16.52
N SER A 159 1.00 -5.62 16.05
CA SER A 159 2.01 -5.89 15.04
C SER A 159 1.71 -5.05 13.79
N THR A 160 2.77 -4.68 13.07
CA THR A 160 2.60 -4.07 11.76
C THR A 160 1.98 -5.12 10.83
N PRO A 161 0.81 -4.87 10.23
CA PRO A 161 0.17 -5.87 9.38
C PRO A 161 1.10 -6.26 8.23
N SER A 162 1.16 -7.56 7.95
CA SER A 162 1.95 -8.09 6.83
C SER A 162 1.03 -8.28 5.62
N ILE A 163 1.46 -7.80 4.46
CA ILE A 163 0.71 -7.94 3.21
C ILE A 163 1.46 -8.95 2.34
N SER A 164 0.74 -9.93 1.79
CA SER A 164 1.35 -10.87 0.85
C SER A 164 1.89 -10.14 -0.39
N PRO A 165 2.94 -10.64 -1.06
CA PRO A 165 3.51 -9.97 -2.23
C PRO A 165 2.50 -9.69 -3.35
N ASP A 166 1.49 -10.56 -3.49
CA ASP A 166 0.39 -10.45 -4.46
C ASP A 166 -0.79 -9.60 -3.94
N GLY A 167 -0.75 -9.11 -2.71
CA GLY A 167 -1.82 -8.30 -2.11
C GLY A 167 -3.11 -9.07 -1.78
N GLN A 168 -3.16 -10.40 -1.94
CA GLN A 168 -4.36 -11.21 -1.65
C GLN A 168 -4.65 -11.34 -0.16
N TYR A 169 -3.63 -11.28 0.69
CA TYR A 169 -3.75 -11.52 2.12
C TYR A 169 -3.15 -10.36 2.93
N VAL A 170 -3.87 -9.98 3.99
CA VAL A 170 -3.37 -9.09 5.04
C VAL A 170 -3.43 -9.86 6.35
N LEU A 171 -2.27 -10.07 6.96
CA LEU A 171 -2.11 -10.78 8.22
C LEU A 171 -1.90 -9.78 9.36
N PHE A 172 -2.67 -9.96 10.44
CA PHE A 172 -2.51 -9.25 11.69
C PHE A 172 -1.96 -10.25 12.73
N GLU A 173 -0.76 -10.00 13.26
CA GLU A 173 -0.19 -10.78 14.35
C GLU A 173 -0.62 -10.15 15.70
N TYR A 174 -1.02 -10.98 16.66
CA TYR A 174 -1.49 -10.56 17.98
C TYR A 174 -0.63 -11.17 19.09
#